data_AF-A0A1F8V820-F1
#
_entry.id   AF-A0A1F8V820-F1
#
_cell.length_a   1.000
_cell.length_b   1.000
_cell.length_c   1.000
_cell.angle_alpha   90.00
_cell.angle_beta   90.00
_cell.angle_gamma   90.00
#
_symmetry.space_group_name_H-M   'P 1'
#
loop_
_entity.id
_entity.type
_entity.pdbx_description
1 polymer ?
#
loop_
_entity_poly.entity_id
_entity_poly.type
_entity_poly.pdbx_seq_one_letter_code
_entity_poly.pdbx_strand_id
1 'polypeptide(L)'
;MENNFTPGIRFYFLYDNLINHPKGCFDGYHSIKIKDELILSNFLYACVITKKYKCELEFLIPTDVSKKVVYLSTENLIMMDWADKHIII
;
A
#
# COMPACT_ATOMS: atom_id res chain seq x y z
N MET A 1 25.72 11.27 6.11
CA MET A 1 24.44 11.23 6.83
C MET A 1 23.56 10.26 6.07
N GLU A 2 23.52 9.00 6.51
CA GLU A 2 22.60 8.02 5.91
C GLU A 2 21.19 8.44 6.29
N ASN A 3 20.39 8.76 5.28
CA ASN A 3 18.98 9.09 5.43
C ASN A 3 18.30 7.91 6.13
N ASN A 4 17.82 8.12 7.36
CA ASN A 4 16.94 7.19 8.06
C ASN A 4 15.63 7.04 7.27
N PHE A 5 15.67 6.22 6.23
CA PHE A 5 14.49 5.85 5.47
C PHE A 5 13.59 5.07 6.41
N THR A 6 12.48 5.70 6.78
CA THR A 6 11.41 5.03 7.53
C THR A 6 10.36 4.60 6.52
N PRO A 7 10.40 3.33 6.07
CA PRO A 7 9.34 2.82 5.22
C PRO A 7 8.01 2.85 5.96
N GLY A 8 7.10 3.67 5.41
CA GLY A 8 5.72 3.75 5.86
C GLY A 8 4.88 2.56 5.40
N ILE A 9 3.58 2.66 5.64
CA ILE A 9 2.58 1.70 5.16
C ILE A 9 2.34 1.96 3.68
N ARG A 10 2.38 0.92 2.84
CA ARG A 10 2.05 1.04 1.42
C ARG A 10 0.83 0.22 1.06
N PHE A 11 -0.06 0.83 0.30
CA PHE A 11 -1.26 0.20 -0.24
C PHE A 11 -1.05 -0.03 -1.73
N TYR A 12 -1.28 -1.25 -2.17
CA TYR A 12 -1.18 -1.69 -3.55
C TYR A 12 -2.58 -1.98 -4.08
N PHE A 13 -2.83 -1.52 -5.29
CA PHE A 13 -4.12 -1.64 -5.96
C PHE A 13 -3.87 -2.12 -7.39
N LEU A 14 -4.77 -2.95 -7.91
CA LEU A 14 -4.74 -3.34 -9.31
C LEU A 14 -5.33 -2.22 -10.15
N TYR A 15 -4.56 -1.74 -11.12
CA TYR A 15 -4.98 -0.63 -11.97
C TYR A 15 -6.28 -0.96 -12.73
N ASP A 16 -6.39 -2.17 -13.28
CA ASP A 16 -7.57 -2.64 -14.01
C ASP A 16 -8.86 -2.62 -13.16
N ASN A 17 -8.73 -2.75 -11.84
CA ASN A 17 -9.86 -2.64 -10.92
C ASN A 17 -10.21 -1.17 -10.65
N LEU A 18 -9.20 -0.30 -10.54
CA LEU A 18 -9.41 1.11 -10.24
C LEU A 18 -10.02 1.87 -11.42
N ILE A 19 -9.59 1.59 -12.66
CA ILE A 19 -10.09 2.32 -13.85
C ILE A 19 -11.60 2.25 -14.03
N ASN A 20 -12.21 1.18 -13.52
CA ASN A 20 -13.65 0.94 -13.58
C ASN A 20 -14.40 1.46 -12.34
N HIS A 21 -13.72 2.19 -11.43
CA HIS A 21 -14.34 2.69 -10.21
C HIS A 21 -15.42 3.74 -10.54
N PRO A 22 -16.64 3.65 -9.95
CA PRO A 22 -17.77 4.51 -10.31
C PRO A 22 -17.52 6.01 -9.99
N LYS A 23 -16.67 6.30 -9.01
CA LYS A 23 -16.21 7.66 -8.66
C LYS A 23 -14.87 8.04 -9.33
N GLY A 24 -14.42 7.28 -10.33
CA GLY A 24 -13.23 7.57 -11.12
C GLY A 24 -13.43 8.81 -11.99
N CYS A 25 -12.43 9.68 -12.02
CA CYS A 25 -12.38 10.88 -12.83
C CYS A 25 -10.98 11.08 -13.39
N PHE A 26 -10.91 11.83 -14.49
CA PHE A 26 -9.66 12.24 -15.11
C PHE A 26 -9.45 13.72 -14.84
N ASP A 27 -8.26 14.10 -14.37
CA ASP A 27 -7.89 15.49 -14.07
C ASP A 27 -6.93 16.10 -15.10
N GLY A 28 -6.69 15.40 -16.22
CA GLY A 28 -5.76 15.84 -17.26
C GLY A 28 -4.32 15.39 -17.05
N TYR A 29 -3.98 14.79 -15.89
CA TYR A 29 -2.61 14.41 -15.54
C TYR A 29 -2.50 12.97 -15.04
N HIS A 30 -3.31 12.57 -14.06
CA HIS A 30 -3.27 11.21 -13.50
C HIS A 30 -4.07 10.25 -14.36
N SER A 31 -3.55 9.04 -14.57
CA SER A 31 -4.26 8.00 -15.34
C SER A 31 -5.65 7.70 -14.77
N ILE A 32 -5.81 7.78 -13.44
CA ILE A 32 -7.10 7.85 -12.77
C ILE A 32 -6.99 8.61 -11.44
N LYS A 33 -8.04 9.35 -11.10
CA LYS A 33 -8.27 9.94 -9.78
C LYS A 33 -9.63 9.50 -9.25
N ILE A 34 -9.72 9.04 -8.01
CA ILE A 34 -10.99 8.63 -7.38
C ILE A 34 -11.44 9.74 -6.44
N LYS A 35 -12.69 10.19 -6.58
CA LYS A 35 -13.26 11.22 -5.69
C LYS A 35 -13.76 10.62 -4.37
N ASP A 36 -13.68 11.44 -3.33
CA ASP A 36 -14.18 11.23 -1.97
C ASP A 36 -13.51 10.09 -1.19
N GLU A 37 -13.66 8.85 -1.65
CA GLU A 37 -13.23 7.67 -0.89
C GLU A 37 -12.90 6.47 -1.77
N LEU A 38 -12.10 5.56 -1.21
CA LEU A 38 -11.81 4.24 -1.76
C LEU A 38 -11.98 3.20 -0.65
N ILE A 39 -12.90 2.26 -0.82
CA ILE A 39 -13.15 1.22 0.17
C ILE A 39 -12.05 0.15 0.05
N LEU A 40 -11.17 0.08 1.06
CA LEU A 40 -10.00 -0.80 1.04
C LEU A 40 -10.38 -2.28 0.92
N SER A 41 -11.41 -2.74 1.61
CA SER A 41 -11.81 -4.16 1.57
C SER A 41 -12.14 -4.64 0.15
N ASN A 42 -12.70 -3.75 -0.68
CA ASN A 42 -13.06 -4.03 -2.07
C ASN A 42 -11.86 -3.91 -3.03
N PHE A 43 -11.03 -2.86 -2.88
CA PHE A 43 -10.05 -2.49 -3.90
C PHE A 43 -8.61 -2.80 -3.55
N LEU A 44 -8.27 -2.92 -2.26
CA LEU A 44 -6.91 -3.23 -1.84
C LEU A 44 -6.51 -4.59 -2.42
N TYR A 45 -5.37 -4.62 -3.08
CA TYR A 45 -4.72 -5.87 -3.49
C TYR A 45 -3.82 -6.37 -2.35
N ALA A 46 -2.96 -5.48 -1.84
CA ALA A 46 -2.08 -5.77 -0.73
C ALA A 46 -1.72 -4.52 0.07
N CYS A 47 -1.42 -4.70 1.35
CA CYS A 47 -0.92 -3.66 2.23
C CYS A 47 0.42 -4.12 2.82
N VAL A 48 1.50 -3.41 2.52
CA VAL A 48 2.83 -3.73 3.04
C VAL A 48 3.12 -2.84 4.23
N ILE A 49 3.39 -3.47 5.37
CA ILE A 49 3.70 -2.80 6.63
C ILE A 49 5.09 -3.22 7.09
N THR A 50 5.88 -2.25 7.54
CA THR A 50 7.16 -2.56 8.18
C THR A 50 6.92 -3.34 9.47
N LYS A 51 7.62 -4.46 9.65
CA LYS A 51 7.47 -5.37 10.81
C LYS A 51 7.62 -4.66 12.17
N LYS A 52 8.39 -3.57 12.23
CA LYS A 52 8.53 -2.73 13.43
C LYS A 52 7.21 -2.17 13.95
N TYR A 53 6.22 -1.95 13.08
CA TYR A 53 4.89 -1.44 13.43
C TYR A 53 3.86 -2.54 13.66
N LYS A 54 4.25 -3.82 13.56
CA LYS A 54 3.30 -4.94 13.64
C LYS A 54 2.50 -4.92 14.94
N CYS A 55 3.17 -4.87 16.09
CA CYS A 55 2.50 -4.93 17.38
C CYS A 55 1.53 -3.76 17.63
N GLU A 56 1.85 -2.58 17.07
CA GLU A 56 1.02 -1.37 17.22
C GLU A 56 -0.20 -1.39 16.30
N LEU A 57 -0.06 -1.94 15.09
CA LEU A 57 -1.09 -1.85 14.04
C LEU A 57 -1.95 -3.11 13.90
N GLU A 58 -1.45 -4.30 14.26
CA GLU A 58 -2.13 -5.57 13.99
C GLU A 58 -3.56 -5.62 14.54
N PHE A 59 -3.78 -5.06 15.73
CA PHE A 59 -5.11 -5.02 16.37
C PHE A 59 -6.03 -3.91 15.84
N LEU A 60 -5.49 -2.92 15.14
CA LEU A 60 -6.26 -1.80 14.56
C LEU A 60 -6.74 -2.13 13.14
N ILE A 61 -6.16 -3.14 12.50
CA ILE A 61 -6.47 -3.49 11.12
C ILE A 61 -7.78 -4.30 11.07
N PRO A 62 -8.78 -3.83 10.31
CA PRO A 62 -10.02 -4.58 10.07
C PRO A 62 -9.76 -5.99 9.50
N THR A 63 -10.55 -6.98 9.92
CA THR A 63 -10.33 -8.40 9.57
C THR A 63 -10.44 -8.70 8.08
N ASP A 64 -11.22 -7.92 7.34
CA ASP A 64 -11.37 -7.98 5.89
C ASP A 64 -10.15 -7.43 5.14
N VAL A 65 -9.39 -6.53 5.78
CA VAL A 65 -8.13 -5.97 5.27
C VAL A 65 -6.93 -6.80 5.70
N SER A 66 -6.94 -7.39 6.90
CA SER A 66 -5.78 -8.07 7.50
C SER A 66 -5.24 -9.22 6.65
N LYS A 67 -6.11 -9.91 5.91
CA LYS A 67 -5.74 -10.99 4.98
C LYS A 67 -4.83 -10.54 3.83
N LYS A 68 -4.83 -9.23 3.54
CA LYS A 68 -4.04 -8.61 2.48
C LYS A 68 -2.79 -7.92 3.02
N VAL A 69 -2.55 -7.99 4.33
CA VAL A 69 -1.41 -7.34 4.98
C VAL A 69 -0.19 -8.25 4.96
N VAL A 70 0.93 -7.72 4.47
CA VAL A 70 2.23 -8.37 4.45
C VAL A 70 3.19 -7.55 5.31
N TYR A 71 3.80 -8.21 6.31
CA TYR A 71 4.80 -7.58 7.15
C TYR A 71 6.20 -7.87 6.63
N LEU A 72 6.98 -6.82 6.33
CA LEU A 72 8.35 -6.96 5.86
C LEU A 72 9.35 -6.48 6.91
N SER A 73 10.41 -7.25 7.14
CA SER A 73 11.57 -6.75 7.89
C SER A 73 12.35 -5.77 7.02
N THR A 74 12.82 -4.69 7.64
CA THR A 74 13.62 -3.64 7.00
C THR A 74 15.10 -3.78 7.32
N GLU A 75 15.48 -4.85 7.99
CA GLU A 75 16.87 -5.21 8.23
C GLU A 75 17.58 -5.30 6.86
N ASN A 76 18.46 -4.35 6.59
CA ASN A 76 19.31 -4.23 5.39
C ASN A 76 18.65 -3.75 4.07
N LEU A 77 17.48 -3.10 4.10
CA LEU A 77 16.92 -2.50 2.87
C LEU A 77 17.35 -1.04 2.71
N ILE A 78 18.13 -0.75 1.68
CA ILE A 78 18.44 0.62 1.24
C ILE A 78 17.22 1.17 0.46
N MET A 79 17.07 2.49 0.33
CA MET A 79 15.92 3.12 -0.36
C MET A 79 15.65 2.52 -1.76
N MET A 80 16.70 2.17 -2.49
CA MET A 80 16.62 1.54 -3.81
C MET A 80 16.08 0.11 -3.75
N ASP A 81 16.44 -0.70 -2.75
CA ASP A 81 15.89 -2.05 -2.58
C ASP A 81 14.38 -2.04 -2.29
N TRP A 82 13.88 -0.95 -1.71
CA TRP A 82 12.46 -0.75 -1.42
C TRP A 82 11.66 -0.31 -2.66
N ALA A 83 12.32 0.31 -3.64
CA ALA A 83 11.71 0.69 -4.92
C ALA A 83 11.82 -0.46 -5.95
N ASP A 84 12.96 -1.14 -5.99
CA ASP A 84 13.30 -2.18 -6.98
C ASP A 84 12.86 -3.59 -6.58
N LYS A 85 12.62 -3.86 -5.29
CA LYS A 85 11.68 -4.92 -4.95
C LYS A 85 10.33 -4.46 -5.46
N HIS A 86 10.07 -4.78 -6.72
CA HIS A 86 8.84 -5.42 -7.13
C HIS A 86 8.54 -6.46 -6.05
N ILE A 87 7.88 -6.03 -4.98
CA ILE A 87 7.19 -6.93 -4.08
C ILE A 87 6.13 -7.50 -5.01
N ILE A 88 6.45 -8.65 -5.61
CA ILE A 88 5.51 -9.44 -6.38
C ILE A 88 4.60 -10.01 -5.30
N ILE A 89 3.52 -9.28 -5.01
CA ILE A 89 2.46 -9.70 -4.10
C ILE A 89 1.43 -10.47 -4.91
#